data_AF-A0A9E6F938-F1
#
_entry.id   AF-A0A9E6F938-F1
#
_cell.length_a   1.000
_cell.length_b   1.000
_cell.length_c   1.000
_cell.angle_alpha   90.00
_cell.angle_beta   90.00
_cell.angle_gamma   90.00
#
_symmetry.space_group_name_H-M   'P 1'
#
loop_
_entity.id
_entity.type
_entity.pdbx_description
1 polymer ?
#
loop_
_entity_poly.entity_id
_entity_poly.type
_entity_poly.pdbx_seq_one_letter_code
_entity_poly.pdbx_strand_id
1 'polypeptide(L)'
;MLKVQENIGTKLGYKTGHEVYEKDGIINLEKSILDLQESLCNRDEKKYKNFLKSLEMTGIILRLMKVPNYKKRLELLRYSYYTLRLLDDIGDGDTSENFSPEERMEIFNGEKGIGLFDLLKEKVLKIAVELGESEGVEKHMNEIILSIKFDVERIIDPNKKRTETELKDNFYTMDTEGTANLMAIVSGVNHQKLPEGIGFLSEATRISYNIRDLQEDLKNFLINISIEDLKKYSISDDDLEKAKSGNFSEGIKEWIKSEIKKMINLLNEYNENFSFINLIKDRGLKLSYNTGYFRRVFNNMIIRYVVSQTYKIPIKKVISNNKDL
;
A
#
# COMPACT_ATOMS: atom_id res chain seq x y z
N MET A 1 25.09 -8.63 -28.64
CA MET A 1 24.17 -8.69 -27.46
C MET A 1 24.27 -7.38 -26.65
N LEU A 2 24.19 -6.22 -27.31
CA LEU A 2 24.45 -4.88 -26.75
C LEU A 2 23.57 -3.80 -27.42
N LYS A 3 22.26 -4.08 -27.59
CA LYS A 3 21.32 -3.13 -28.24
C LYS A 3 19.99 -2.93 -27.49
N VAL A 4 19.90 -3.37 -26.22
CA VAL A 4 18.65 -3.28 -25.43
C VAL A 4 18.67 -2.11 -24.43
N GLN A 5 19.80 -1.43 -24.23
CA GLN A 5 19.89 -0.36 -23.22
C GLN A 5 19.43 1.03 -23.70
N GLU A 6 19.25 1.28 -25.00
CA GLU A 6 18.95 2.64 -25.51
C GLU A 6 17.45 2.97 -25.64
N ASN A 7 16.52 2.05 -25.34
CA ASN A 7 15.11 2.23 -25.73
C ASN A 7 14.06 2.23 -24.61
N ILE A 8 14.46 2.23 -23.33
CA ILE A 8 13.49 2.27 -22.21
C ILE A 8 13.07 3.72 -21.87
N GLY A 9 13.93 4.72 -22.10
CA GLY A 9 13.65 6.11 -21.75
C GLY A 9 12.67 6.85 -22.69
N THR A 10 12.52 6.41 -23.93
CA THR A 10 11.89 7.22 -25.00
C THR A 10 10.39 7.01 -25.18
N LYS A 11 9.77 6.01 -24.53
CA LYS A 11 8.34 5.69 -24.75
C LYS A 11 7.36 6.39 -23.80
N LEU A 12 7.84 7.07 -22.76
CA LEU A 12 6.99 7.64 -21.71
C LEU A 12 7.00 9.18 -21.64
N GLY A 13 7.61 9.87 -22.62
CA GLY A 13 7.60 11.34 -22.64
C GLY A 13 8.41 12.02 -21.53
N TYR A 14 9.04 11.26 -20.63
CA TYR A 14 10.02 11.80 -19.70
C TYR A 14 11.20 12.36 -20.50
N LYS A 15 11.49 13.66 -20.34
CA LYS A 15 12.85 14.14 -20.59
C LYS A 15 13.74 13.27 -19.71
N THR A 16 14.58 12.45 -20.33
CA THR A 16 15.58 11.68 -19.60
C THR A 16 16.42 12.67 -18.82
N GLY A 17 16.22 12.72 -17.50
CA GLY A 17 16.92 13.57 -16.55
C GLY A 17 18.37 13.15 -16.39
N HIS A 18 19.11 12.97 -17.49
CA HIS A 18 20.56 12.79 -17.47
C HIS A 18 21.31 14.08 -17.08
N GLU A 19 20.59 15.15 -16.72
CA GLU A 19 21.13 16.36 -16.12
C GLU A 19 20.83 16.50 -14.62
N VAL A 20 20.33 15.44 -13.94
CA VAL A 20 20.37 15.39 -12.46
C VAL A 20 21.74 14.84 -12.01
N TYR A 21 22.79 15.46 -12.53
CA TYR A 21 24.05 15.55 -11.82
C TYR A 21 24.14 16.99 -11.35
N GLU A 22 23.60 17.27 -10.17
CA GLU A 22 24.04 18.48 -9.49
C GLU A 22 25.57 18.39 -9.38
N LYS A 23 26.21 19.42 -9.92
CA LYS A 23 27.63 19.73 -9.73
C LYS A 23 28.03 19.31 -8.30
N ASP A 24 28.98 18.38 -8.20
CA ASP A 24 29.77 18.05 -6.99
C ASP A 24 29.37 16.86 -6.09
N GLY A 25 28.45 15.95 -6.44
CA GLY A 25 28.22 14.77 -5.57
C GLY A 25 27.50 13.58 -6.20
N ILE A 26 28.18 12.43 -6.29
CA ILE A 26 27.53 11.14 -6.57
C ILE A 26 26.56 10.85 -5.41
N ILE A 27 25.25 10.83 -5.68
CA ILE A 27 24.27 10.36 -4.70
C ILE A 27 24.60 8.90 -4.36
N ASN A 28 25.04 8.68 -3.13
CA ASN A 28 25.28 7.33 -2.63
C ASN A 28 23.93 6.73 -2.23
N LEU A 29 23.37 5.90 -3.11
CA LEU A 29 22.06 5.27 -2.93
C LEU A 29 21.90 4.58 -1.57
N GLU A 30 22.94 3.89 -1.09
CA GLU A 30 22.88 3.20 0.20
C GLU A 30 22.82 4.19 1.36
N LYS A 31 23.56 5.31 1.28
CA LYS A 31 23.44 6.39 2.27
C LYS A 31 22.04 6.99 2.24
N SER A 32 21.50 7.32 1.05
CA SER A 32 20.16 7.89 0.93
C SER A 32 19.06 6.96 1.45
N ILE A 33 19.23 5.64 1.33
CA ILE A 33 18.31 4.66 1.93
C ILE A 33 18.41 4.68 3.46
N LEU A 34 19.60 4.79 4.03
CA LEU A 34 19.77 4.92 5.48
C LEU A 34 19.13 6.22 5.98
N ASP A 35 19.33 7.33 5.28
CA ASP A 35 18.72 8.62 5.62
C ASP A 35 17.18 8.53 5.56
N LEU A 36 16.61 7.83 4.56
CA LEU A 36 15.17 7.58 4.44
C LEU A 36 14.65 6.69 5.60
N GLN A 37 15.38 5.64 5.97
CA GLN A 37 15.03 4.78 7.11
C GLN A 37 15.05 5.54 8.44
N GLU A 38 16.03 6.42 8.63
CA GLU A 38 16.15 7.28 9.80
C GLU A 38 14.98 8.25 9.86
N SER A 39 14.66 8.93 8.76
CA SER A 39 13.50 9.82 8.63
C SER A 39 12.19 9.11 8.98
N LEU A 40 11.97 7.89 8.46
CA LEU A 40 10.83 7.06 8.82
C LEU A 40 10.81 6.78 10.33
N CYS A 41 11.91 6.32 10.92
CA CYS A 41 11.98 6.02 12.35
C CYS A 41 11.80 7.26 13.23
N ASN A 42 12.20 8.45 12.77
CA ASN A 42 11.99 9.69 13.52
C ASN A 42 10.50 10.10 13.56
N ARG A 43 9.70 9.73 12.56
CA ARG A 43 8.24 9.98 12.54
C ARG A 43 7.47 9.06 13.46
N ASP A 44 7.72 7.75 13.37
CA ASP A 44 7.12 6.74 14.26
C ASP A 44 8.07 5.56 14.43
N GLU A 45 8.94 5.68 15.43
CA GLU A 45 10.00 4.71 15.71
C GLU A 45 9.43 3.29 15.87
N LYS A 46 8.30 3.16 16.58
CA LYS A 46 7.70 1.86 16.86
C LYS A 46 7.11 1.25 15.60
N LYS A 47 6.39 2.01 14.78
CA LYS A 47 5.84 1.54 13.50
C LYS A 47 6.96 1.13 12.56
N TYR A 48 7.91 2.02 12.30
CA TYR A 48 8.90 1.83 11.24
C TYR A 48 10.04 0.88 11.62
N LYS A 49 10.50 0.81 12.88
CA LYS A 49 11.43 -0.27 13.30
C LYS A 49 10.81 -1.65 13.15
N ASN A 50 9.52 -1.79 13.46
CA ASN A 50 8.81 -3.06 13.23
C ASN A 50 8.65 -3.35 11.73
N PHE A 51 8.35 -2.34 10.93
CA PHE A 51 8.24 -2.54 9.49
C PHE A 51 9.58 -2.99 8.87
N LEU A 52 10.68 -2.31 9.16
CA LEU A 52 12.01 -2.64 8.63
C LEU A 52 12.45 -4.05 9.04
N LYS A 53 12.22 -4.43 10.30
CA LYS A 53 12.43 -5.81 10.76
C LYS A 53 11.55 -6.82 10.03
N SER A 54 10.34 -6.44 9.62
CA SER A 54 9.46 -7.30 8.82
C SER A 54 10.01 -7.53 7.42
N LEU A 55 10.60 -6.52 6.79
CA LEU A 55 11.29 -6.68 5.50
C LEU A 55 12.44 -7.69 5.59
N GLU A 56 13.25 -7.65 6.65
CA GLU A 56 14.32 -8.62 6.87
C GLU A 56 13.78 -10.05 7.05
N MET A 57 12.71 -10.19 7.84
CA MET A 57 12.06 -11.47 8.06
C MET A 57 11.48 -12.06 6.77
N THR A 58 10.98 -11.22 5.85
CA THR A 58 10.51 -11.68 4.53
C THR A 58 11.61 -12.40 3.77
N GLY A 59 12.87 -11.95 3.85
CA GLY A 59 14.01 -12.65 3.25
C GLY A 59 14.19 -14.08 3.77
N ILE A 60 14.01 -14.28 5.08
CA ILE A 60 14.05 -15.60 5.72
C ILE A 60 12.90 -16.46 5.18
N ILE A 61 11.69 -15.90 5.10
CA ILE A 61 10.50 -16.61 4.60
C ILE A 61 10.67 -17.03 3.14
N LEU A 62 11.10 -16.13 2.25
CA LEU A 62 11.32 -16.45 0.84
C LEU A 62 12.37 -17.56 0.67
N ARG A 63 13.44 -17.53 1.47
CA ARG A 63 14.45 -18.58 1.51
C ARG A 63 13.84 -19.92 1.94
N LEU A 64 13.06 -19.92 3.02
CA LEU A 64 12.43 -21.11 3.58
C LEU A 64 11.41 -21.74 2.63
N MET A 65 10.65 -20.91 1.92
CA MET A 65 9.72 -21.31 0.85
C MET A 65 10.43 -21.75 -0.43
N LYS A 66 11.78 -21.72 -0.46
CA LYS A 66 12.62 -22.06 -1.62
C LYS A 66 12.23 -21.26 -2.86
N VAL A 67 11.89 -19.99 -2.68
CA VAL A 67 11.57 -19.09 -3.80
C VAL A 67 12.82 -18.92 -4.68
N PRO A 68 12.73 -19.13 -6.00
CA PRO A 68 13.85 -18.91 -6.90
C PRO A 68 14.36 -17.47 -6.82
N ASN A 69 15.68 -17.29 -6.80
CA ASN A 69 16.33 -15.98 -6.71
C ASN A 69 15.89 -15.14 -5.49
N TYR A 70 15.57 -15.78 -4.35
CA TYR A 70 15.00 -15.10 -3.18
C TYR A 70 15.79 -13.85 -2.72
N LYS A 71 17.12 -13.82 -2.88
CA LYS A 71 17.95 -12.64 -2.56
C LYS A 71 17.60 -11.44 -3.45
N LYS A 72 17.55 -11.64 -4.77
CA LYS A 72 17.15 -10.59 -5.72
C LYS A 72 15.69 -10.18 -5.52
N ARG A 73 14.81 -11.12 -5.19
CA ARG A 73 13.39 -10.80 -4.89
C ARG A 73 13.24 -10.01 -3.59
N LEU A 74 14.09 -10.26 -2.58
CA LEU A 74 14.16 -9.43 -1.39
C LEU A 74 14.69 -8.02 -1.70
N GLU A 75 15.72 -7.90 -2.54
CA GLU A 75 16.18 -6.60 -3.02
C GLU A 75 15.06 -5.86 -3.77
N LEU A 76 14.37 -6.55 -4.69
CA LEU A 76 13.20 -6.00 -5.40
C LEU A 76 12.18 -5.44 -4.41
N LEU A 77 11.77 -6.23 -3.42
CA LEU A 77 10.83 -5.79 -2.38
C LEU A 77 11.32 -4.52 -1.66
N ARG A 78 12.58 -4.52 -1.23
CA ARG A 78 13.18 -3.40 -0.48
C ARG A 78 13.18 -2.13 -1.32
N TYR A 79 13.74 -2.18 -2.53
CA TYR A 79 13.84 -0.99 -3.38
C TYR A 79 12.46 -0.53 -3.85
N SER A 80 11.55 -1.44 -4.24
CA SER A 80 10.17 -1.07 -4.56
C SER A 80 9.47 -0.38 -3.39
N TYR A 81 9.64 -0.89 -2.15
CA TYR A 81 9.09 -0.23 -0.97
C TYR A 81 9.64 1.19 -0.80
N TYR A 82 10.96 1.38 -0.87
CA TYR A 82 11.54 2.72 -0.72
C TYR A 82 11.12 3.67 -1.84
N THR A 83 11.04 3.19 -3.08
CA THR A 83 10.52 3.98 -4.21
C THR A 83 9.10 4.45 -3.93
N LEU A 84 8.21 3.54 -3.56
CA LEU A 84 6.80 3.84 -3.36
C LEU A 84 6.58 4.68 -2.10
N ARG A 85 7.30 4.40 -1.01
CA ARG A 85 7.19 5.19 0.24
C ARG A 85 7.68 6.61 0.06
N LEU A 86 8.74 6.82 -0.72
CA LEU A 86 9.21 8.17 -1.04
C LEU A 86 8.11 8.98 -1.76
N LEU A 87 7.44 8.39 -2.74
CA LEU A 87 6.32 9.05 -3.44
C LEU A 87 5.10 9.23 -2.55
N ASP A 88 4.77 8.25 -1.71
CA ASP A 88 3.69 8.32 -0.73
C ASP A 88 3.92 9.47 0.26
N ASP A 89 5.15 9.60 0.79
CA ASP A 89 5.57 10.72 1.63
C ASP A 89 5.41 12.07 0.90
N ILE A 90 5.81 12.14 -0.39
CA ILE A 90 5.63 13.35 -1.20
C ILE A 90 4.14 13.66 -1.37
N GLY A 91 3.32 12.65 -1.67
CA GLY A 91 1.88 12.78 -1.87
C GLY A 91 1.18 13.31 -0.62
N ASP A 92 1.47 12.69 0.52
CA ASP A 92 0.94 13.06 1.84
C ASP A 92 1.46 14.43 2.32
N GLY A 93 2.65 14.84 1.87
CA GLY A 93 3.35 16.03 2.39
C GLY A 93 4.16 15.74 3.65
N ASP A 94 4.52 14.48 3.82
CA ASP A 94 5.26 13.89 4.94
C ASP A 94 6.79 13.94 4.74
N THR A 95 7.25 14.72 3.76
CA THR A 95 8.67 14.92 3.43
C THR A 95 9.30 16.05 4.23
N SER A 96 10.64 16.02 4.35
CA SER A 96 11.41 17.15 4.89
C SER A 96 11.36 18.39 3.98
N GLU A 97 11.11 18.17 2.69
CA GLU A 97 10.86 19.23 1.71
C GLU A 97 9.38 19.60 1.72
N ASN A 98 9.09 20.91 1.77
CA ASN A 98 7.71 21.41 1.79
C ASN A 98 7.20 21.64 0.37
N PHE A 99 6.86 20.57 -0.34
CA PHE A 99 6.26 20.68 -1.68
C PHE A 99 4.82 21.18 -1.61
N SER A 100 4.49 22.21 -2.42
CA SER A 100 3.10 22.60 -2.64
C SER A 100 2.32 21.47 -3.32
N PRO A 101 0.97 21.42 -3.19
CA PRO A 101 0.16 20.44 -3.92
C PRO A 101 0.42 20.44 -5.44
N GLU A 102 0.65 21.60 -6.04
CA GLU A 102 0.98 21.76 -7.46
C GLU A 102 2.36 21.16 -7.78
N GLU A 103 3.37 21.44 -6.95
CA GLU A 103 4.70 20.85 -7.13
C GLU A 103 4.68 19.32 -6.98
N ARG A 104 3.86 18.78 -6.06
CA ARG A 104 3.64 17.34 -5.96
C ARG A 104 3.08 16.81 -7.28
N MET A 105 2.10 17.49 -7.86
CA MET A 105 1.52 17.10 -9.15
C MET A 105 2.56 17.12 -10.28
N GLU A 106 3.41 18.14 -10.34
CA GLU A 106 4.53 18.21 -11.29
C GLU A 106 5.48 17.01 -11.14
N ILE A 107 5.76 16.56 -9.91
CA ILE A 107 6.56 15.35 -9.64
C ILE A 107 5.87 14.11 -10.21
N PHE A 108 4.58 13.91 -9.93
CA PHE A 108 3.82 12.75 -10.44
C PHE A 108 3.63 12.79 -11.97
N ASN A 109 3.63 13.98 -12.59
CA ASN A 109 3.60 14.15 -14.04
C ASN A 109 4.97 13.98 -14.71
N GLY A 110 6.06 13.94 -13.93
CA GLY A 110 7.43 13.89 -14.46
C GLY A 110 7.97 15.24 -14.95
N GLU A 111 7.32 16.34 -14.59
CA GLU A 111 7.70 17.70 -14.92
C GLU A 111 8.79 18.21 -13.96
N LYS A 112 8.76 17.74 -12.70
CA LYS A 112 9.75 18.00 -11.66
C LYS A 112 10.42 16.69 -11.23
N GLY A 113 11.75 16.62 -11.36
CA GLY A 113 12.51 15.41 -11.01
C GLY A 113 12.79 15.29 -9.52
N ILE A 114 12.83 14.06 -9.02
CA ILE A 114 13.30 13.72 -7.66
C ILE A 114 14.45 12.74 -7.82
N GLY A 115 15.70 13.21 -7.70
CA GLY A 115 16.88 12.42 -8.07
C GLY A 115 16.96 11.06 -7.35
N LEU A 116 16.56 11.00 -6.07
CA LEU A 116 16.51 9.74 -5.32
C LEU A 116 15.45 8.77 -5.87
N PHE A 117 14.28 9.28 -6.30
CA PHE A 117 13.23 8.46 -6.89
C PHE A 117 13.72 7.79 -8.17
N ASP A 118 14.38 8.54 -9.06
CA ASP A 118 14.89 8.02 -10.33
C ASP A 118 15.92 6.91 -10.10
N LEU A 119 16.85 7.09 -9.16
CA LEU A 119 17.85 6.08 -8.79
C LEU A 119 17.22 4.81 -8.21
N LEU A 120 16.22 4.97 -7.32
CA LEU A 120 15.50 3.84 -6.75
C LEU A 120 14.71 3.08 -7.83
N LYS A 121 14.00 3.81 -8.71
CA LYS A 121 13.24 3.23 -9.83
C LYS A 121 14.16 2.49 -10.80
N GLU A 122 15.29 3.07 -11.19
CA GLU A 122 16.29 2.41 -12.04
C GLU A 122 16.78 1.11 -11.40
N LYS A 123 17.12 1.14 -10.10
CA LYS A 123 17.56 -0.04 -9.35
C LYS A 123 16.48 -1.13 -9.34
N VAL A 124 15.21 -0.78 -9.14
CA VAL A 124 14.08 -1.72 -9.21
C VAL A 124 13.98 -2.36 -10.60
N LEU A 125 13.96 -1.55 -11.66
CA LEU A 125 13.83 -2.05 -13.03
C LEU A 125 15.00 -2.95 -13.43
N LYS A 126 16.23 -2.61 -13.02
CA LYS A 126 17.40 -3.47 -13.23
C LYS A 126 17.23 -4.85 -12.58
N ILE A 127 16.81 -4.90 -11.31
CA ILE A 127 16.54 -6.17 -10.62
C ILE A 127 15.42 -6.94 -11.32
N ALA A 128 14.37 -6.26 -11.75
CA ALA A 128 13.24 -6.87 -12.45
C ALA A 128 13.65 -7.48 -13.80
N VAL A 129 14.52 -6.82 -14.57
CA VAL A 129 15.11 -7.36 -15.81
C VAL A 129 15.91 -8.64 -15.51
N GLU A 130 16.73 -8.63 -14.46
CA GLU A 130 17.50 -9.80 -14.04
C GLU A 130 16.64 -10.98 -13.56
N LEU A 131 15.39 -10.71 -13.17
CA LEU A 131 14.40 -11.72 -12.79
C LEU A 131 13.52 -12.16 -13.96
N GLY A 132 13.54 -11.44 -15.08
CA GLY A 132 12.62 -11.66 -16.21
C GLY A 132 11.19 -11.14 -15.96
N GLU A 133 11.04 -10.14 -15.08
CA GLU A 133 9.74 -9.67 -14.57
C GLU A 133 9.53 -8.16 -14.82
N SER A 134 10.36 -7.53 -15.67
CA SER A 134 10.41 -6.06 -15.83
C SER A 134 9.07 -5.44 -16.21
N GLU A 135 8.34 -6.04 -17.16
CA GLU A 135 7.04 -5.55 -17.60
C GLU A 135 6.00 -5.57 -16.46
N GLY A 136 5.93 -6.68 -15.72
CA GLY A 136 5.00 -6.81 -14.59
C GLY A 136 5.34 -5.85 -13.45
N VAL A 137 6.63 -5.73 -13.08
CA VAL A 137 7.07 -4.79 -12.04
C VAL A 137 6.76 -3.35 -12.43
N GLU A 138 7.10 -2.94 -13.65
CA GLU A 138 6.84 -1.57 -14.12
C GLU A 138 5.35 -1.26 -14.15
N LYS A 139 4.54 -2.17 -14.69
CA LYS A 139 3.07 -2.03 -14.73
C LYS A 139 2.50 -1.81 -13.33
N HIS A 140 2.78 -2.73 -12.40
CA HIS A 140 2.16 -2.70 -11.06
C HIS A 140 2.69 -1.57 -10.19
N MET A 141 3.95 -1.15 -10.35
CA MET A 141 4.42 0.08 -9.71
C MET A 141 3.72 1.31 -10.27
N ASN A 142 3.53 1.41 -11.59
CA ASN A 142 2.82 2.54 -12.18
C ASN A 142 1.36 2.61 -11.72
N GLU A 143 0.68 1.46 -11.57
CA GLU A 143 -0.67 1.40 -10.97
C GLU A 143 -0.67 2.03 -9.57
N ILE A 144 0.22 1.60 -8.67
CA ILE A 144 0.30 2.15 -7.31
C ILE A 144 0.62 3.66 -7.34
N ILE A 145 1.55 4.10 -8.21
CA ILE A 145 1.91 5.52 -8.37
C ILE A 145 0.70 6.34 -8.84
N LEU A 146 -0.12 5.81 -9.75
CA LEU A 146 -1.35 6.48 -10.18
C LEU A 146 -2.37 6.61 -9.05
N SER A 147 -2.47 5.63 -8.15
CA SER A 147 -3.30 5.77 -6.95
C SER A 147 -2.78 6.86 -6.00
N ILE A 148 -1.47 6.99 -5.81
CA ILE A 148 -0.91 8.07 -4.97
C ILE A 148 -1.16 9.42 -5.65
N LYS A 149 -0.98 9.50 -6.96
CA LYS A 149 -1.30 10.71 -7.75
C LYS A 149 -2.76 11.13 -7.56
N PHE A 150 -3.69 10.17 -7.61
CA PHE A 150 -5.10 10.43 -7.37
C PHE A 150 -5.35 11.07 -5.99
N ASP A 151 -4.59 10.71 -4.96
CA ASP A 151 -4.70 11.32 -3.64
C ASP A 151 -4.24 12.78 -3.66
N VAL A 152 -3.16 13.09 -4.37
CA VAL A 152 -2.72 14.49 -4.59
C VAL A 152 -3.77 15.29 -5.35
N GLU A 153 -4.39 14.73 -6.40
CA GLU A 153 -5.47 15.41 -7.14
C GLU A 153 -6.66 15.75 -6.22
N ARG A 154 -6.95 14.91 -5.23
CA ARG A 154 -8.02 15.15 -4.26
C ARG A 154 -7.66 16.22 -3.23
N ILE A 155 -6.38 16.34 -2.87
CA ILE A 155 -5.89 17.43 -2.01
C ILE A 155 -5.98 18.78 -2.74
N ILE A 156 -5.69 18.80 -4.05
CA ILE A 156 -5.79 20.02 -4.88
C ILE A 156 -7.25 20.48 -5.03
N ASP A 157 -8.18 19.54 -5.20
CA ASP A 157 -9.62 19.83 -5.32
C ASP A 157 -10.43 19.12 -4.23
N PRO A 158 -10.35 19.60 -2.96
CA PRO A 158 -10.93 18.93 -1.80
C PRO A 158 -12.46 18.93 -1.78
N ASN A 159 -13.10 19.80 -2.57
CA ASN A 159 -14.55 19.90 -2.67
C ASN A 159 -15.13 18.90 -3.68
N LYS A 160 -14.29 18.32 -4.54
CA LYS A 160 -14.72 17.35 -5.55
C LYS A 160 -14.87 15.96 -4.95
N LYS A 161 -16.10 15.66 -4.56
CA LYS A 161 -16.56 14.31 -4.22
C LYS A 161 -16.42 13.38 -5.42
N ARG A 162 -16.17 12.09 -5.16
CA ARG A 162 -15.89 11.08 -6.18
C ARG A 162 -16.99 10.04 -6.26
N THR A 163 -17.23 9.53 -7.46
CA THR A 163 -18.16 8.42 -7.66
C THR A 163 -17.61 7.12 -7.07
N GLU A 164 -18.49 6.16 -6.81
CA GLU A 164 -18.09 4.82 -6.37
C GLU A 164 -17.10 4.20 -7.36
N THR A 165 -17.34 4.32 -8.67
CA THR A 165 -16.45 3.80 -9.71
C THR A 165 -15.07 4.45 -9.66
N GLU A 166 -14.97 5.78 -9.55
CA GLU A 166 -13.67 6.45 -9.44
C GLU A 166 -12.87 6.00 -8.21
N LEU A 167 -13.53 5.93 -7.04
CA LEU A 167 -12.88 5.42 -5.82
C LEU A 167 -12.49 3.95 -5.99
N LYS A 168 -13.33 3.17 -6.68
CA LYS A 168 -13.10 1.75 -6.89
C LYS A 168 -11.86 1.50 -7.74
N ASP A 169 -11.78 2.18 -8.88
CA ASP A 169 -10.70 2.00 -9.84
C ASP A 169 -9.35 2.45 -9.27
N ASN A 170 -9.30 3.54 -8.51
CA ASN A 170 -8.05 4.01 -7.93
C ASN A 170 -7.62 3.17 -6.71
N PHE A 171 -8.53 2.83 -5.82
CA PHE A 171 -8.12 2.17 -4.58
C PHE A 171 -8.05 0.66 -4.65
N TYR A 172 -9.05 0.02 -5.28
CA TYR A 172 -9.06 -1.43 -5.32
C TYR A 172 -8.17 -1.93 -6.46
N THR A 173 -8.36 -1.39 -7.66
CA THR A 173 -7.63 -1.84 -8.86
C THR A 173 -6.19 -1.34 -8.85
N MET A 174 -5.96 -0.02 -8.69
CA MET A 174 -4.61 0.51 -8.84
C MET A 174 -3.72 0.29 -7.59
N ASP A 175 -4.22 0.59 -6.39
CA ASP A 175 -3.45 0.39 -5.14
C ASP A 175 -3.42 -1.09 -4.70
N THR A 176 -4.55 -1.66 -4.31
CA THR A 176 -4.51 -2.97 -3.63
C THR A 176 -4.21 -4.15 -4.56
N GLU A 177 -4.81 -4.20 -5.77
CA GLU A 177 -4.47 -5.24 -6.75
C GLU A 177 -3.06 -5.03 -7.33
N GLY A 178 -2.64 -3.79 -7.62
CA GLY A 178 -1.27 -3.47 -8.02
C GLY A 178 -0.25 -3.98 -6.99
N THR A 179 -0.50 -3.69 -5.71
CA THR A 179 0.31 -4.18 -4.58
C THR A 179 0.31 -5.71 -4.49
N ALA A 180 -0.85 -6.35 -4.61
CA ALA A 180 -0.96 -7.82 -4.56
C ALA A 180 -0.19 -8.49 -5.71
N ASN A 181 -0.28 -7.94 -6.91
CA ASN A 181 0.43 -8.44 -8.08
C ASN A 181 1.96 -8.24 -7.96
N LEU A 182 2.41 -7.07 -7.52
CA LEU A 182 3.83 -6.84 -7.24
C LEU A 182 4.35 -7.83 -6.18
N MET A 183 3.53 -8.13 -5.17
CA MET A 183 3.87 -9.10 -4.13
C MET A 183 3.89 -10.55 -4.62
N ALA A 184 3.05 -10.90 -5.59
CA ALA A 184 3.14 -12.18 -6.29
C ALA A 184 4.47 -12.32 -7.02
N ILE A 185 4.90 -11.28 -7.75
CA ILE A 185 6.21 -11.24 -8.39
C ILE A 185 7.32 -11.40 -7.34
N VAL A 186 7.33 -10.64 -6.25
CA VAL A 186 8.32 -10.80 -5.16
C VAL A 186 8.32 -12.22 -4.58
N SER A 187 7.17 -12.89 -4.55
CA SER A 187 7.05 -14.26 -4.03
C SER A 187 7.40 -15.34 -5.07
N GLY A 188 7.71 -14.96 -6.31
CA GLY A 188 7.95 -15.89 -7.41
C GLY A 188 6.71 -16.64 -7.88
N VAL A 189 5.54 -16.08 -7.63
CA VAL A 189 4.24 -16.56 -8.11
C VAL A 189 3.95 -15.87 -9.44
N ASN A 190 3.40 -16.59 -10.41
CA ASN A 190 2.95 -15.98 -11.65
C ASN A 190 1.73 -15.10 -11.36
N HIS A 191 1.91 -13.78 -11.43
CA HIS A 191 0.89 -12.78 -11.14
C HIS A 191 -0.33 -12.87 -12.09
N GLN A 192 -0.13 -13.29 -13.35
CA GLN A 192 -1.22 -13.51 -14.32
C GLN A 192 -2.08 -14.73 -13.99
N LYS A 193 -1.61 -15.57 -13.07
CA LYS A 193 -2.33 -16.76 -12.59
C LYS A 193 -2.78 -16.58 -11.15
N LEU A 194 -2.80 -15.34 -10.66
CA LEU A 194 -3.42 -15.11 -9.38
C LEU A 194 -4.89 -15.50 -9.45
N PRO A 195 -5.40 -16.16 -8.39
CA PRO A 195 -6.80 -16.52 -8.32
C PRO A 195 -7.66 -15.27 -8.40
N GLU A 196 -8.80 -15.37 -9.09
CA GLU A 196 -9.81 -14.31 -9.17
C GLU A 196 -10.20 -13.78 -7.78
N GLY A 197 -10.15 -14.63 -6.74
CA GLY A 197 -10.47 -14.25 -5.37
C GLY A 197 -9.55 -13.20 -4.73
N ILE A 198 -8.38 -12.88 -5.31
CA ILE A 198 -7.53 -11.81 -4.74
C ILE A 198 -8.24 -10.46 -4.75
N GLY A 199 -9.09 -10.18 -5.74
CA GLY A 199 -9.90 -8.98 -5.78
C GLY A 199 -10.78 -8.82 -4.53
N PHE A 200 -11.36 -9.91 -4.02
CA PHE A 200 -12.17 -9.87 -2.79
C PHE A 200 -11.36 -9.49 -1.55
N LEU A 201 -10.13 -10.05 -1.42
CA LEU A 201 -9.25 -9.72 -0.30
C LEU A 201 -8.75 -8.27 -0.39
N SER A 202 -8.40 -7.83 -1.59
CA SER A 202 -8.00 -6.46 -1.91
C SER A 202 -9.09 -5.46 -1.54
N GLU A 203 -10.32 -5.69 -1.99
CA GLU A 203 -11.47 -4.83 -1.69
C GLU A 203 -11.79 -4.79 -0.19
N ALA A 204 -11.81 -5.96 0.48
CA ALA A 204 -12.01 -6.03 1.93
C ALA A 204 -10.92 -5.27 2.71
N THR A 205 -9.67 -5.36 2.28
CA THR A 205 -8.54 -4.65 2.91
C THR A 205 -8.71 -3.15 2.82
N ARG A 206 -9.08 -2.64 1.65
CA ARG A 206 -9.28 -1.22 1.44
C ARG A 206 -10.52 -0.68 2.17
N ILE A 207 -11.62 -1.43 2.25
CA ILE A 207 -12.75 -1.07 3.13
C ILE A 207 -12.28 -0.90 4.57
N SER A 208 -11.43 -1.82 5.07
CA SER A 208 -10.87 -1.70 6.41
C SER A 208 -10.01 -0.44 6.58
N TYR A 209 -9.28 0.00 5.56
CA TYR A 209 -8.50 1.25 5.62
C TYR A 209 -9.42 2.47 5.63
N ASN A 210 -10.36 2.55 4.70
CA ASN A 210 -11.34 3.64 4.62
C ASN A 210 -12.09 3.84 5.95
N ILE A 211 -12.48 2.76 6.64
CA ILE A 211 -13.16 2.86 7.95
C ILE A 211 -12.18 3.26 9.07
N ARG A 212 -10.99 2.64 9.10
CA ARG A 212 -10.00 2.88 10.17
C ARG A 212 -9.52 4.34 10.16
N ASP A 213 -9.27 4.86 8.97
CA ASP A 213 -8.62 6.15 8.76
C ASP A 213 -9.61 7.25 8.43
N LEU A 214 -10.92 6.96 8.34
CA LEU A 214 -11.99 7.91 7.97
C LEU A 214 -11.83 9.28 8.60
N GLN A 215 -11.58 9.34 9.91
CA GLN A 215 -11.45 10.61 10.61
C GLN A 215 -10.22 11.40 10.14
N GLU A 216 -9.08 10.71 9.98
CA GLU A 216 -7.82 11.34 9.59
C GLU A 216 -7.85 11.75 8.11
N ASP A 217 -8.37 10.88 7.25
CA ASP A 217 -8.62 11.17 5.84
C ASP A 217 -9.49 12.43 5.68
N LEU A 218 -10.58 12.54 6.44
CA LEU A 218 -11.43 13.73 6.39
C LEU A 218 -10.69 14.99 6.84
N LYS A 219 -9.80 14.94 7.84
CA LYS A 219 -8.98 16.11 8.23
C LYS A 219 -8.04 16.54 7.11
N ASN A 220 -7.56 15.58 6.33
CA ASN A 220 -6.70 15.78 5.16
C ASN A 220 -7.49 16.01 3.87
N PHE A 221 -8.80 16.29 3.97
CA PHE A 221 -9.70 16.54 2.84
C PHE A 221 -9.89 15.36 1.87
N LEU A 222 -9.56 14.15 2.32
CA LEU A 222 -9.76 12.92 1.58
C LEU A 222 -11.13 12.30 1.94
N ILE A 223 -12.14 12.61 1.14
CA ILE A 223 -13.49 12.04 1.33
C ILE A 223 -13.57 10.68 0.63
N ASN A 224 -13.46 9.61 1.42
CA ASN A 224 -13.53 8.21 0.94
C ASN A 224 -14.97 7.63 0.90
N ILE A 225 -15.99 8.49 1.04
CA ILE A 225 -17.41 8.14 0.87
C ILE A 225 -17.86 8.61 -0.52
N SER A 226 -18.40 7.70 -1.32
CA SER A 226 -18.82 8.01 -2.69
C SER A 226 -20.00 8.98 -2.73
N ILE A 227 -20.18 9.70 -3.84
CA ILE A 227 -21.36 10.56 -4.08
C ILE A 227 -22.67 9.76 -3.90
N GLU A 228 -22.67 8.52 -4.39
CA GLU A 228 -23.78 7.59 -4.30
C GLU A 228 -24.12 7.27 -2.84
N ASP A 229 -23.11 6.99 -2.02
CA ASP A 229 -23.29 6.70 -0.59
C ASP A 229 -23.65 7.94 0.22
N LEU A 230 -23.05 9.10 -0.06
CA LEU A 230 -23.44 10.37 0.55
C LEU A 230 -24.94 10.63 0.36
N LYS A 231 -25.44 10.40 -0.85
CA LYS A 231 -26.88 10.52 -1.16
C LYS A 231 -27.71 9.43 -0.47
N LYS A 232 -27.29 8.18 -0.57
CA LYS A 232 -28.01 7.00 -0.03
C LYS A 232 -28.20 7.09 1.48
N TYR A 233 -27.18 7.53 2.20
CA TYR A 233 -27.19 7.63 3.67
C TYR A 233 -27.52 9.05 4.18
N SER A 234 -27.90 9.97 3.29
CA SER A 234 -28.24 11.36 3.62
C SER A 234 -27.15 12.08 4.42
N ILE A 235 -25.88 11.89 4.03
CA ILE A 235 -24.71 12.51 4.65
C ILE A 235 -24.47 13.87 3.99
N SER A 236 -24.55 14.94 4.80
CA SER A 236 -24.31 16.32 4.37
C SER A 236 -22.85 16.75 4.55
N ASP A 237 -22.47 17.90 3.99
CA ASP A 237 -21.13 18.48 4.20
C ASP A 237 -20.88 18.87 5.67
N ASP A 238 -21.91 19.28 6.40
CA ASP A 238 -21.83 19.54 7.84
C ASP A 238 -21.57 18.25 8.65
N ASP A 239 -22.11 17.12 8.20
CA ASP A 239 -21.80 15.81 8.82
C ASP A 239 -20.33 15.42 8.60
N LEU A 240 -19.80 15.65 7.39
CA LEU A 240 -18.40 15.40 7.06
C LEU A 240 -17.45 16.30 7.86
N GLU A 241 -17.80 17.58 8.02
CA GLU A 241 -17.01 18.52 8.84
C GLU A 241 -16.99 18.09 10.31
N LYS A 242 -18.15 17.74 10.88
CA LYS A 242 -18.24 17.21 12.25
C LYS A 242 -17.45 15.92 12.42
N ALA A 243 -17.46 15.04 11.42
CA ALA A 243 -16.73 13.77 11.44
C ALA A 243 -15.21 13.93 11.54
N LYS A 244 -14.62 15.05 11.09
CA LYS A 244 -13.18 15.37 11.31
C LYS A 244 -12.81 15.39 12.81
N SER A 245 -13.76 15.79 13.66
CA SER A 245 -13.62 15.80 15.13
C SER A 245 -14.02 14.48 15.80
N GLY A 246 -14.36 13.45 15.02
CA GLY A 246 -14.83 12.15 15.52
C GLY A 246 -16.32 12.10 15.85
N ASN A 247 -17.06 13.17 15.57
CA ASN A 247 -18.51 13.22 15.76
C ASN A 247 -19.25 12.71 14.52
N PHE A 248 -19.43 11.39 14.43
CA PHE A 248 -20.11 10.75 13.30
C PHE A 248 -21.64 10.85 13.41
N SER A 249 -22.27 11.38 12.34
CA SER A 249 -23.73 11.40 12.18
C SER A 249 -24.30 9.99 12.05
N GLU A 250 -25.63 9.85 12.15
CA GLU A 250 -26.27 8.54 11.97
C GLU A 250 -26.10 8.01 10.55
N GLY A 251 -26.12 8.88 9.53
CA GLY A 251 -25.85 8.51 8.14
C GLY A 251 -24.45 7.89 7.98
N ILE A 252 -23.41 8.50 8.56
CA ILE A 252 -22.04 7.97 8.52
C ILE A 252 -21.95 6.63 9.25
N LYS A 253 -22.62 6.47 10.40
CA LYS A 253 -22.64 5.20 11.15
C LYS A 253 -23.31 4.08 10.36
N GLU A 254 -24.43 4.36 9.69
CA GLU A 254 -25.10 3.39 8.83
C GLU A 254 -24.25 3.02 7.61
N TRP A 255 -23.57 4.00 7.00
CA TRP A 255 -22.58 3.74 5.95
C TRP A 255 -21.47 2.79 6.45
N ILE A 256 -20.84 3.08 7.59
CA ILE A 256 -19.80 2.21 8.20
C ILE A 256 -20.33 0.79 8.41
N LYS A 257 -21.55 0.63 8.98
CA LYS A 257 -22.15 -0.70 9.17
C LYS A 257 -22.32 -1.45 7.85
N SER A 258 -22.73 -0.74 6.80
CA SER A 258 -22.91 -1.32 5.47
C SER A 258 -21.59 -1.79 4.86
N GLU A 259 -20.53 -0.99 5.01
CA GLU A 259 -19.19 -1.31 4.54
C GLU A 259 -18.59 -2.49 5.31
N ILE A 260 -18.79 -2.56 6.63
CA ILE A 260 -18.38 -3.73 7.43
C ILE A 260 -19.08 -5.00 6.94
N LYS A 261 -20.37 -4.93 6.62
CA LYS A 261 -21.12 -6.08 6.08
C LYS A 261 -20.57 -6.50 4.71
N LYS A 262 -20.30 -5.53 3.83
CA LYS A 262 -19.68 -5.77 2.51
C LYS A 262 -18.32 -6.45 2.65
N MET A 263 -17.45 -5.91 3.52
CA MET A 263 -16.15 -6.49 3.84
C MET A 263 -16.25 -7.94 4.34
N ILE A 264 -17.19 -8.24 5.25
CA ILE A 264 -17.40 -9.61 5.75
C ILE A 264 -17.82 -10.55 4.63
N ASN A 265 -18.71 -10.12 3.74
CA ASN A 265 -19.16 -10.93 2.61
C ASN A 265 -18.01 -11.23 1.64
N LEU A 266 -17.22 -10.22 1.27
CA LEU A 266 -16.04 -10.39 0.42
C LEU A 266 -15.04 -11.40 1.01
N LEU A 267 -14.82 -11.34 2.32
CA LEU A 267 -13.93 -12.31 2.99
C LEU A 267 -14.53 -13.72 3.07
N ASN A 268 -15.86 -13.85 3.15
CA ASN A 268 -16.53 -15.15 3.05
C ASN A 268 -16.38 -15.73 1.63
N GLU A 269 -16.61 -14.91 0.61
CA GLU A 269 -16.42 -15.30 -0.80
C GLU A 269 -14.97 -15.68 -1.08
N TYR A 270 -14.01 -14.94 -0.51
CA TYR A 270 -12.61 -15.31 -0.55
C TYR A 270 -12.37 -16.69 0.08
N ASN A 271 -12.91 -16.96 1.28
CA ASN A 271 -12.72 -18.24 1.95
C ASN A 271 -13.37 -19.43 1.24
N GLU A 272 -14.58 -19.24 0.70
CA GLU A 272 -15.32 -20.30 0.00
C GLU A 272 -14.64 -20.68 -1.32
N ASN A 273 -14.19 -19.68 -2.07
CA ASN A 273 -13.55 -19.88 -3.36
C ASN A 273 -12.05 -20.20 -3.23
N PHE A 274 -11.46 -19.86 -2.08
CA PHE A 274 -10.02 -19.91 -1.91
C PHE A 274 -9.62 -20.61 -0.62
N SER A 275 -9.34 -21.91 -0.75
CA SER A 275 -8.55 -22.64 0.23
C SER A 275 -7.07 -22.25 0.16
N PHE A 276 -6.74 -20.95 0.18
CA PHE A 276 -5.35 -20.47 0.37
C PHE A 276 -4.71 -21.10 1.60
N ILE A 277 -5.54 -21.39 2.60
CA ILE A 277 -5.19 -22.18 3.77
C ILE A 277 -4.59 -23.53 3.37
N ASN A 278 -5.06 -24.20 2.32
CA ASN A 278 -4.47 -25.44 1.80
C ASN A 278 -3.15 -25.21 1.05
N LEU A 279 -3.00 -24.10 0.30
CA LEU A 279 -1.74 -23.74 -0.37
C LEU A 279 -0.63 -23.36 0.63
N ILE A 280 -0.98 -22.65 1.71
CA ILE A 280 -0.10 -22.35 2.85
C ILE A 280 0.11 -23.58 3.75
N LYS A 281 -0.90 -24.46 3.92
CA LYS A 281 -0.74 -25.76 4.61
C LYS A 281 0.28 -26.64 3.93
N ASP A 282 0.31 -26.69 2.60
CA ASP A 282 1.23 -27.55 1.85
C ASP A 282 2.67 -27.02 1.78
N ARG A 283 2.92 -25.71 1.96
CA ARG A 283 4.27 -25.13 1.81
C ARG A 283 4.80 -24.30 2.99
N GLY A 284 3.95 -23.72 3.84
CA GLY A 284 4.34 -22.71 4.84
C GLY A 284 4.20 -23.11 6.32
N LEU A 285 3.40 -24.13 6.64
CA LEU A 285 2.99 -24.39 8.04
C LEU A 285 4.03 -25.05 8.94
N LYS A 286 5.16 -25.54 8.41
CA LYS A 286 6.24 -26.06 9.25
C LYS A 286 7.16 -25.00 9.86
N LEU A 287 7.10 -23.74 9.41
CA LEU A 287 8.07 -22.71 9.83
C LEU A 287 7.44 -21.45 10.45
N SER A 288 6.16 -21.18 10.20
CA SER A 288 5.46 -20.01 10.77
C SER A 288 5.04 -20.17 12.24
N TYR A 289 5.09 -21.38 12.79
CA TYR A 289 4.61 -21.67 14.14
C TYR A 289 5.54 -21.18 15.27
N ASN A 290 6.81 -20.84 14.96
CA ASN A 290 7.82 -20.50 15.98
C ASN A 290 8.27 -19.03 16.00
N THR A 291 7.73 -18.15 15.15
CA THR A 291 8.09 -16.73 15.20
C THR A 291 6.82 -15.89 15.38
N GLY A 292 6.62 -15.32 16.58
CA GLY A 292 5.49 -14.45 16.93
C GLY A 292 5.37 -13.14 16.11
N TYR A 293 6.07 -13.06 15.00
CA TYR A 293 6.21 -11.90 14.12
C TYR A 293 5.39 -12.03 12.84
N PHE A 294 5.24 -13.26 12.31
CA PHE A 294 4.21 -13.56 11.31
C PHE A 294 2.81 -13.36 11.90
N ARG A 295 2.70 -13.47 13.23
CA ARG A 295 1.57 -12.92 13.98
C ARG A 295 1.37 -11.44 13.59
N ARG A 296 2.19 -10.44 13.90
CA ARG A 296 1.80 -9.02 13.63
C ARG A 296 1.48 -8.65 12.17
N VAL A 297 2.21 -9.17 11.19
CA VAL A 297 2.03 -8.81 9.77
C VAL A 297 0.83 -9.52 9.14
N PHE A 298 0.59 -10.79 9.50
CA PHE A 298 -0.59 -11.56 9.07
C PHE A 298 -1.80 -11.37 10.02
N ASN A 299 -1.58 -10.92 11.26
CA ASN A 299 -2.62 -10.70 12.28
C ASN A 299 -3.44 -9.44 12.04
N ASN A 300 -2.90 -8.44 11.35
CA ASN A 300 -3.70 -7.28 10.98
C ASN A 300 -4.62 -7.58 9.79
N MET A 301 -4.27 -8.52 8.90
CA MET A 301 -5.13 -8.91 7.78
C MET A 301 -6.02 -10.14 8.03
N ILE A 302 -5.64 -11.09 8.89
CA ILE A 302 -6.40 -12.34 9.11
C ILE A 302 -6.92 -12.51 10.56
N ILE A 303 -6.25 -11.98 11.59
CA ILE A 303 -6.66 -12.23 12.99
C ILE A 303 -7.84 -11.38 13.47
N ARG A 304 -8.07 -10.16 12.96
CA ARG A 304 -9.33 -9.47 13.32
C ARG A 304 -10.57 -10.18 12.75
N TYR A 305 -10.40 -10.84 11.61
CA TYR A 305 -11.48 -11.56 10.94
C TYR A 305 -11.73 -12.97 11.54
N VAL A 306 -10.70 -13.70 11.98
CA VAL A 306 -10.89 -14.98 12.74
C VAL A 306 -11.43 -14.75 14.16
N VAL A 307 -11.13 -13.61 14.79
CA VAL A 307 -11.58 -13.30 16.16
C VAL A 307 -13.06 -12.90 16.23
N SER A 308 -13.63 -12.22 15.24
CA SER A 308 -15.06 -11.84 15.27
C SER A 308 -15.99 -12.97 14.82
N GLN A 309 -15.56 -13.84 13.91
CA GLN A 309 -16.35 -15.00 13.47
C GLN A 309 -16.53 -16.06 14.58
N THR A 310 -15.73 -16.00 15.66
CA THR A 310 -15.77 -16.99 16.75
C THR A 310 -16.54 -16.53 17.99
N TYR A 311 -16.88 -15.24 18.16
CA TYR A 311 -17.52 -14.85 19.40
C TYR A 311 -18.94 -15.39 19.51
N LYS A 312 -19.13 -16.26 20.49
CA LYS A 312 -20.12 -15.92 21.52
C LYS A 312 -19.44 -15.64 22.86
N ILE A 313 -18.50 -14.68 22.91
CA ILE A 313 -17.99 -14.16 24.20
C ILE A 313 -18.15 -12.62 24.25
N PRO A 314 -18.71 -12.04 25.33
CA PRO A 314 -18.93 -10.60 25.44
C PRO A 314 -17.66 -9.80 25.76
N ILE A 315 -17.52 -8.64 25.12
CA ILE A 315 -16.40 -7.67 25.16
C ILE A 315 -16.00 -7.18 26.58
N LYS A 316 -16.87 -7.31 27.59
CA LYS A 316 -16.61 -6.81 28.96
C LYS A 316 -15.42 -7.48 29.69
N LYS A 317 -14.91 -8.63 29.23
CA LYS A 317 -13.72 -9.30 29.82
C LYS A 317 -12.37 -8.92 29.20
N VAL A 318 -12.36 -8.27 28.03
CA VAL A 318 -11.10 -7.82 27.39
C VAL A 318 -10.60 -6.51 27.99
N ILE A 319 -11.48 -5.75 28.65
CA ILE A 319 -11.17 -4.42 29.21
C ILE A 319 -10.71 -4.50 30.68
N SER A 320 -11.01 -5.59 31.42
CA SER A 320 -10.79 -5.62 32.87
C SER A 320 -9.38 -6.01 33.34
N ASN A 321 -8.43 -6.33 32.44
CA ASN A 321 -7.08 -6.77 32.82
C ASN A 321 -5.95 -5.80 32.39
N ASN A 322 -6.26 -4.56 32.04
CA ASN A 322 -5.28 -3.46 31.97
C ASN A 322 -5.54 -2.48 33.12
N LYS A 323 -5.43 -2.97 34.36
CA LYS A 323 -5.15 -2.11 35.50
C LYS A 323 -3.66 -2.30 35.75
N ASP A 324 -2.89 -1.25 35.48
CA ASP A 324 -1.43 -1.10 35.59
C ASP A 324 -0.65 -0.94 34.26
N LEU A 325 -1.28 -0.31 33.26
CA LEU A 325 -0.59 0.52 32.25
C LEU A 325 -1.35 1.82 32.02
#